data_AF-A0A0C3FWW1-F1
#
_entry.id   AF-A0A0C3FWW1-F1
#
_cell.length_a   1.000
_cell.length_b   1.000
_cell.length_c   1.000
_cell.angle_alpha   90.00
_cell.angle_beta   90.00
_cell.angle_gamma   90.00
#
_symmetry.space_group_name_H-M   'P 1'
#
loop_
_entity.id
_entity.type
_entity.pdbx_description
1 polymer ?
#
loop_
_entity_poly.entity_id
_entity_poly.type
_entity_poly.pdbx_seq_one_letter_code
_entity_poly.pdbx_strand_id
1 'polypeptide(L)'
;MSDIVGNAHIFSGVVGWITQLVVDKTVRKRYIATQLLQTLKAHPLFQNVTVVGLVSSHPAACNALAKYADVGIYSVDLDFIRDNVEKVLTASNTSYLKSAHLRGTLFQVGCDTGAVSSVFTEFYVDHEEPLEALDKFKARGQWCLGELLEGHEYLALFPVAPLSPISFAE
;
A
#
# COMPACT_ATOMS: atom_id res chain seq x y z
N MET A 1 -31.10 7.09 22.99
CA MET A 1 -30.90 5.96 22.06
C MET A 1 -30.82 6.60 20.68
N SER A 2 -29.61 6.96 20.27
CA SER A 2 -29.35 7.65 19.01
C SER A 2 -28.43 6.75 18.20
N ASP A 3 -28.93 6.28 17.08
CA ASP A 3 -28.26 5.37 16.17
C ASP A 3 -26.96 5.99 15.65
N ILE A 4 -25.83 5.41 16.07
CA ILE A 4 -24.54 5.61 15.40
C ILE A 4 -24.53 4.59 14.26
N VAL A 5 -25.14 4.95 13.13
CA VAL A 5 -24.93 4.23 11.88
C VAL A 5 -23.53 4.62 11.40
N GLY A 6 -22.55 3.81 11.75
CA GLY A 6 -21.23 3.87 11.13
C GLY A 6 -21.44 3.65 9.63
N ASN A 7 -21.25 4.70 8.84
CA ASN A 7 -21.15 4.58 7.38
C ASN A 7 -19.89 3.79 7.05
N ALA A 8 -19.98 2.46 7.12
CA ALA A 8 -19.06 1.58 6.44
C ALA A 8 -19.29 1.83 4.93
N HIS A 9 -18.53 2.75 4.36
CA HIS A 9 -18.50 2.95 2.91
C HIS A 9 -18.00 1.65 2.28
N ILE A 10 -18.94 0.84 1.78
CA ILE A 10 -18.62 -0.38 1.04
C ILE A 10 -17.93 0.04 -0.25
N PHE A 11 -16.65 -0.32 -0.39
CA PHE A 11 -15.92 -0.14 -1.65
C PHE A 11 -16.55 -0.98 -2.77
N SER A 12 -16.83 -0.34 -3.91
CA SER A 12 -17.14 -0.94 -5.20
C SER A 12 -16.24 -0.29 -6.24
N GLY A 13 -15.32 -1.04 -6.85
CA GLY A 13 -14.36 -0.48 -7.80
C GLY A 13 -13.29 -1.46 -8.27
N VAL A 14 -12.35 -0.96 -9.07
CA VAL A 14 -11.25 -1.74 -9.66
C VAL A 14 -9.98 -1.51 -8.84
N VAL A 15 -9.30 -2.60 -8.49
CA VAL A 15 -8.02 -2.56 -7.76
C VAL A 15 -6.86 -2.74 -8.73
N GLY A 16 -5.93 -1.79 -8.74
CA GLY A 16 -4.65 -1.87 -9.43
C GLY A 16 -3.54 -2.33 -8.48
N TRP A 17 -3.16 -3.60 -8.57
CA TRP A 17 -2.04 -4.14 -7.79
C TRP A 17 -0.71 -3.88 -8.49
N ILE A 18 0.22 -3.23 -7.78
CA ILE A 18 1.62 -3.16 -8.17
C ILE A 18 2.31 -4.41 -7.62
N THR A 19 2.40 -5.46 -8.43
CA THR A 19 3.01 -6.74 -8.02
C THR A 19 4.53 -6.72 -8.06
N GLN A 20 5.13 -5.84 -8.88
CA GLN A 20 6.57 -5.68 -9.02
C GLN A 20 6.93 -4.22 -9.24
N LEU A 21 7.84 -3.72 -8.41
CA LEU A 21 8.44 -2.40 -8.54
C LEU A 21 9.93 -2.53 -8.25
N VAL A 22 10.72 -2.63 -9.32
CA VAL A 22 12.16 -2.90 -9.23
C VAL A 22 12.93 -1.69 -9.73
N VAL A 23 13.85 -1.20 -8.89
CA VAL A 23 14.82 -0.18 -9.24
C VAL A 23 16.20 -0.71 -8.91
N ASP A 24 17.10 -0.64 -9.88
CA ASP A 24 18.49 -1.04 -9.69
C ASP A 24 19.14 -0.25 -8.55
N LYS A 25 19.84 -0.97 -7.67
CA LYS A 25 20.42 -0.42 -6.43
C LYS A 25 21.38 0.75 -6.67
N THR A 26 22.08 0.78 -7.82
CA THR A 26 23.05 1.83 -8.17
C THR A 26 22.38 3.18 -8.48
N VAL A 27 21.07 3.16 -8.75
CA VAL A 27 20.28 4.35 -9.12
C VAL A 27 19.08 4.59 -8.19
N ARG A 28 18.96 3.85 -7.07
CA ARG A 28 17.95 4.11 -6.03
C ARG A 28 18.13 5.50 -5.41
N LYS A 29 17.11 5.96 -4.67
CA LYS A 29 17.06 7.27 -4.01
C LYS A 29 17.08 8.48 -4.97
N ARG A 30 16.81 8.25 -6.26
CA ARG A 30 16.69 9.28 -7.32
C ARG A 30 15.25 9.45 -7.83
N TYR A 31 14.26 9.15 -6.99
CA TYR A 31 12.83 9.20 -7.31
C TYR A 31 12.36 8.30 -8.49
N ILE A 32 13.20 7.39 -9.00
CA ILE A 32 12.85 6.52 -10.14
C ILE A 32 11.58 5.71 -9.87
N ALA A 33 11.48 5.04 -8.71
CA ALA A 33 10.29 4.28 -8.34
C ALA A 33 9.02 5.15 -8.33
N THR A 34 9.13 6.37 -7.80
CA THR A 34 8.02 7.33 -7.81
C THR A 34 7.65 7.71 -9.24
N GLN A 35 8.61 8.03 -10.10
CA GLN A 35 8.34 8.38 -11.49
C GLN A 35 7.69 7.22 -12.26
N LEU A 36 8.18 5.99 -12.09
CA LEU A 36 7.57 4.80 -12.68
C LEU A 36 6.09 4.69 -12.29
N LEU A 37 5.77 4.82 -11.00
CA LEU A 37 4.37 4.78 -10.56
C LEU A 37 3.56 5.96 -11.13
N GLN A 38 4.10 7.17 -11.14
CA GLN A 38 3.39 8.35 -11.68
C GLN A 38 3.05 8.20 -13.16
N THR A 39 3.88 7.53 -13.96
CA THR A 39 3.56 7.26 -15.37
C THR A 39 2.32 6.38 -15.54
N LEU A 40 1.97 5.56 -14.54
CA LEU A 40 0.75 4.75 -14.57
C LEU A 40 -0.51 5.61 -14.55
N LYS A 41 -0.48 6.84 -14.02
CA LYS A 41 -1.65 7.73 -14.07
C LYS A 41 -2.09 7.97 -15.53
N ALA A 42 -1.15 8.17 -16.45
CA ALA A 42 -1.50 8.36 -17.86
C ALA A 42 -1.84 7.05 -18.61
N HIS A 43 -1.65 5.89 -17.98
CA HIS A 43 -1.76 4.61 -18.67
C HIS A 43 -3.23 4.13 -18.74
N PRO A 44 -3.75 3.69 -19.90
CA PRO A 44 -5.13 3.25 -20.05
C PRO A 44 -5.58 2.17 -19.04
N LEU A 45 -4.68 1.25 -18.68
CA LEU A 45 -4.96 0.21 -17.69
C LEU A 45 -5.32 0.74 -16.29
N PHE A 46 -4.92 1.97 -15.95
CA PHE A 46 -5.15 2.58 -14.65
C PHE A 46 -6.24 3.65 -14.66
N GLN A 47 -6.85 3.95 -15.81
CA GLN A 47 -7.89 5.00 -15.93
C GLN A 47 -9.10 4.73 -15.02
N ASN A 48 -9.52 3.48 -14.91
CA ASN A 48 -10.68 3.06 -14.11
C ASN A 48 -10.30 2.50 -12.74
N VAL A 49 -9.01 2.55 -12.37
CA VAL A 49 -8.55 2.07 -11.07
C VAL A 49 -8.99 3.07 -10.00
N THR A 50 -9.67 2.55 -8.98
CA THR A 50 -10.20 3.32 -7.85
C THR A 50 -9.42 3.04 -6.55
N VAL A 51 -8.65 1.95 -6.52
CA VAL A 51 -7.76 1.60 -5.41
C VAL A 51 -6.46 1.08 -5.98
N VAL A 52 -5.34 1.56 -5.46
CA VAL A 52 -4.04 0.94 -5.74
C VAL A 52 -3.50 0.25 -4.52
N GLY A 53 -2.82 -0.88 -4.77
CA GLY A 53 -2.24 -1.70 -3.73
C GLY A 53 -0.83 -2.13 -4.02
N LEU A 54 -0.03 -2.29 -2.97
CA LEU A 54 1.31 -2.86 -3.00
C LEU A 54 1.52 -3.67 -1.73
N VAL A 55 2.11 -4.85 -1.89
CA VAL A 55 2.76 -5.59 -0.82
C VAL A 55 4.26 -5.48 -1.04
N SER A 56 4.99 -4.98 -0.05
CA SER A 56 6.44 -4.81 -0.16
C SER A 56 7.12 -4.74 1.21
N SER A 57 8.27 -5.37 1.35
CA SER A 57 9.15 -5.19 2.51
C SER A 57 9.78 -3.79 2.58
N HIS A 58 9.80 -3.02 1.48
CA HIS A 58 10.62 -1.81 1.42
C HIS A 58 9.82 -0.51 1.65
N PRO A 59 10.10 0.26 2.73
CA PRO A 59 9.37 1.52 3.03
C PRO A 59 9.36 2.56 1.91
N ALA A 60 10.44 2.62 1.12
CA ALA A 60 10.54 3.53 0.00
C ALA A 60 9.52 3.22 -1.11
N ALA A 61 9.16 1.95 -1.31
CA ALA A 61 8.17 1.52 -2.28
C ALA A 61 6.75 1.89 -1.81
N CYS A 62 6.42 1.62 -0.54
CA CYS A 62 5.15 2.06 0.07
C CYS A 62 4.98 3.57 -0.01
N ASN A 63 6.04 4.34 0.29
CA ASN A 63 6.00 5.79 0.18
C ASN A 63 5.90 6.28 -1.28
N ALA A 64 6.48 5.56 -2.25
CA ALA A 64 6.29 5.87 -3.66
C ALA A 64 4.82 5.68 -4.09
N LEU A 65 4.15 4.63 -3.59
CA LEU A 65 2.73 4.42 -3.83
C LEU A 65 1.84 5.46 -3.14
N ALA A 66 2.18 5.85 -1.90
CA ALA A 66 1.48 6.94 -1.22
C ALA A 66 1.52 8.24 -2.05
N LYS A 67 2.69 8.58 -2.60
CA LYS A 67 2.83 9.73 -3.52
C LYS A 67 2.06 9.57 -4.81
N TYR A 68 1.93 8.35 -5.33
CA TYR A 68 1.05 8.08 -6.47
C TYR A 68 -0.40 8.43 -6.14
N ALA A 69 -0.86 8.07 -4.94
CA ALA A 69 -2.19 8.40 -4.45
C ALA A 69 -2.32 9.86 -3.93
N ASP A 70 -1.33 10.71 -4.18
CA ASP A 70 -1.29 12.12 -3.78
C ASP A 70 -1.45 12.33 -2.25
N VAL A 71 -0.98 11.37 -1.45
CA VAL A 71 -0.97 11.43 0.02
C VAL A 71 0.41 11.18 0.62
N GLY A 72 0.58 11.57 1.89
CA GLY A 72 1.77 11.22 2.67
C GLY A 72 1.65 9.81 3.25
N ILE A 73 2.75 9.07 3.30
CA ILE A 73 2.79 7.73 3.93
C ILE A 73 2.54 7.76 5.45
N TYR A 74 2.57 8.93 6.09
CA TYR A 74 2.20 9.09 7.50
C TYR A 74 0.69 9.30 7.71
N SER A 75 -0.04 9.62 6.64
CA SER A 75 -1.47 9.91 6.64
C SER A 75 -2.25 8.86 5.87
N VAL A 76 -1.78 7.60 5.86
CA VAL A 76 -2.54 6.50 5.28
C VAL A 76 -3.83 6.33 6.06
N ASP A 77 -4.94 6.19 5.35
CA ASP A 77 -6.23 5.89 5.94
C ASP A 77 -6.27 4.40 6.36
N LEU A 78 -5.87 4.13 7.60
CA LEU A 78 -5.83 2.78 8.14
C LEU A 78 -7.25 2.19 8.30
N ASP A 79 -8.26 3.02 8.55
CA ASP A 79 -9.65 2.58 8.64
C ASP A 79 -10.13 2.07 7.27
N PHE A 80 -9.79 2.77 6.19
CA PHE A 80 -10.04 2.29 4.83
C PHE A 80 -9.40 0.92 4.56
N ILE A 81 -8.14 0.73 4.98
CA ILE A 81 -7.46 -0.57 4.82
C ILE A 81 -8.21 -1.65 5.59
N ARG A 82 -8.48 -1.45 6.89
CA ARG A 82 -9.17 -2.42 7.75
C ARG A 82 -10.52 -2.84 7.17
N ASP A 83 -11.29 -1.88 6.69
CA ASP A 83 -12.67 -2.12 6.28
C ASP A 83 -12.78 -2.77 4.89
N ASN A 84 -11.72 -2.73 4.07
CA ASN A 84 -11.74 -3.16 2.67
C ASN A 84 -10.73 -4.25 2.30
N VAL A 85 -9.71 -4.49 3.12
CA VAL A 85 -8.60 -5.39 2.78
C VAL A 85 -9.04 -6.80 2.39
N GLU A 86 -9.95 -7.43 3.14
CA GLU A 86 -10.38 -8.80 2.86
C GLU A 86 -11.03 -8.92 1.49
N LYS A 87 -11.88 -7.95 1.13
CA LYS A 87 -12.54 -7.88 -0.18
C LYS A 87 -11.51 -7.68 -1.29
N VAL A 88 -10.57 -6.75 -1.08
CA VAL A 88 -9.51 -6.41 -2.03
C VAL A 88 -8.57 -7.60 -2.29
N LEU A 89 -8.18 -8.34 -1.25
CA LEU A 89 -7.36 -9.54 -1.38
C LEU A 89 -8.12 -10.69 -2.05
N THR A 90 -9.36 -10.97 -1.61
CA THR A 90 -10.17 -12.07 -2.18
C THR A 90 -10.47 -11.86 -3.66
N ALA A 91 -10.66 -10.60 -4.08
CA ALA A 91 -10.87 -10.24 -5.48
C ALA A 91 -9.59 -10.26 -6.34
N SER A 92 -8.40 -10.36 -5.74
CA SER A 92 -7.14 -10.30 -6.48
C SER A 92 -6.97 -11.49 -7.42
N ASN A 93 -6.41 -11.31 -8.62
CA ASN A 93 -6.05 -12.44 -9.49
C ASN A 93 -4.68 -13.05 -9.14
N THR A 94 -3.99 -12.50 -8.16
CA THR A 94 -2.66 -12.95 -7.73
C THR A 94 -2.81 -13.92 -6.55
N SER A 95 -2.37 -15.16 -6.72
CA SER A 95 -2.57 -16.24 -5.75
C SER A 95 -2.01 -15.92 -4.36
N TYR A 96 -0.79 -15.40 -4.27
CA TYR A 96 -0.18 -15.08 -2.98
C TYR A 96 -0.90 -13.94 -2.24
N LEU A 97 -1.54 -13.01 -2.96
CA LEU A 97 -2.36 -11.96 -2.35
C LEU A 97 -3.69 -12.53 -1.85
N LYS A 98 -4.34 -13.40 -2.63
CA LYS A 98 -5.58 -14.07 -2.23
C LYS A 98 -5.44 -14.86 -0.94
N SER A 99 -4.30 -15.53 -0.76
CA SER A 99 -4.01 -16.34 0.42
C SER A 99 -3.16 -15.61 1.47
N ALA A 100 -2.96 -14.30 1.34
CA ALA A 100 -2.09 -13.56 2.24
C ALA A 100 -2.63 -13.57 3.68
N HIS A 101 -1.77 -13.89 4.63
CA HIS A 101 -2.12 -13.87 6.05
C HIS A 101 -1.91 -12.46 6.59
N LEU A 102 -3.01 -11.75 6.86
CA LEU A 102 -2.99 -10.42 7.47
C LEU A 102 -2.41 -10.46 8.88
N ARG A 103 -1.51 -9.52 9.17
CA ARG A 103 -0.76 -9.40 10.42
C ARG A 103 -0.63 -7.96 10.89
N GLY A 104 -0.57 -7.79 12.20
CA GLY A 104 -0.42 -6.48 12.84
C GLY A 104 -1.68 -6.00 13.54
N THR A 105 -1.51 -4.95 14.33
CA THR A 105 -2.55 -4.35 15.17
C THR A 105 -3.77 -3.87 14.39
N LEU A 106 -3.64 -3.61 13.09
CA LEU A 106 -4.78 -3.22 12.25
C LEU A 106 -5.77 -4.37 12.04
N PHE A 107 -5.30 -5.61 12.06
CA PHE A 107 -6.09 -6.80 11.72
C PHE A 107 -6.27 -7.75 12.90
N GLN A 108 -5.41 -7.65 13.93
CA GLN A 108 -5.34 -8.59 15.04
C GLN A 108 -5.43 -7.85 16.37
N VAL A 109 -6.52 -8.08 17.10
CA VAL A 109 -6.71 -7.55 18.46
C VAL A 109 -5.62 -8.11 19.39
N GLY A 110 -4.94 -7.23 20.11
CA GLY A 110 -3.88 -7.62 21.06
C GLY A 110 -2.53 -7.98 20.43
N CYS A 111 -2.32 -7.69 19.14
CA CYS A 111 -1.02 -7.85 18.50
C CYS A 111 0.02 -6.91 19.15
N ASP A 112 1.14 -7.46 19.64
CA ASP A 112 2.19 -6.74 20.36
C ASP A 112 3.53 -6.71 19.60
N THR A 113 3.54 -7.18 18.35
CA THR A 113 4.76 -7.27 17.52
C THR A 113 5.26 -5.94 16.99
N GLY A 114 4.50 -4.86 17.16
CA GLY A 114 4.78 -3.53 16.58
C GLY A 114 4.39 -3.38 15.11
N ALA A 115 3.96 -4.45 14.43
CA ALA A 115 3.38 -4.36 13.09
C ALA A 115 1.99 -3.69 13.14
N VAL A 116 1.68 -2.85 12.15
CA VAL A 116 0.34 -2.24 12.01
C VAL A 116 -0.39 -2.85 10.83
N SER A 117 0.08 -2.62 9.60
CA SER A 117 -0.53 -3.13 8.36
C SER A 117 0.48 -3.99 7.60
N SER A 118 0.44 -5.29 7.85
CA SER A 118 1.41 -6.25 7.30
C SER A 118 0.73 -7.53 6.80
N VAL A 119 1.44 -8.24 5.93
CA VAL A 119 1.11 -9.58 5.47
C VAL A 119 2.29 -10.51 5.67
N PHE A 120 2.03 -11.72 6.16
CA PHE A 120 3.04 -12.78 6.21
C PHE A 120 3.09 -13.48 4.86
N THR A 121 4.15 -13.23 4.11
CA THR A 121 4.34 -13.74 2.74
C THR A 121 5.37 -14.88 2.68
N GLU A 122 5.99 -15.24 3.81
CA GLU A 122 7.09 -16.21 3.90
C GLU A 122 8.28 -15.83 3.01
N PHE A 123 8.39 -14.56 2.64
CA PHE A 123 9.47 -14.06 1.80
C PHE A 123 10.64 -13.62 2.69
N TYR A 124 11.55 -14.56 2.92
CA TYR A 124 12.76 -14.35 3.71
C TYR A 124 13.87 -13.76 2.83
N VAL A 125 13.94 -12.42 2.76
CA VAL A 125 15.04 -11.69 2.12
C VAL A 125 15.81 -10.88 3.15
N ASP A 126 17.02 -10.49 2.77
CA ASP A 126 17.82 -9.58 3.57
C ASP A 126 17.08 -8.25 3.76
N HIS A 127 16.76 -7.95 5.02
CA HIS A 127 16.04 -6.77 5.46
C HIS A 127 16.97 -5.62 5.89
N GLU A 128 18.29 -5.71 5.73
CA GLU A 128 19.22 -4.64 6.11
C GLU A 128 18.83 -3.28 5.48
N GLU A 129 18.75 -3.21 4.14
CA GLU A 129 18.38 -1.97 3.45
C GLU A 129 16.92 -1.53 3.72
N PRO A 130 15.91 -2.43 3.72
CA PRO A 130 14.56 -2.08 4.17
C PRO A 130 14.48 -1.50 5.59
N LEU A 131 15.17 -2.09 6.56
CA LEU A 131 15.18 -1.64 7.96
C LEU A 131 15.89 -0.30 8.11
N GLU A 132 17.03 -0.10 7.44
CA GLU A 132 17.67 1.22 7.40
C GLU A 132 16.76 2.30 6.82
N ALA A 133 15.97 1.96 5.80
CA ALA A 133 15.01 2.89 5.22
C ALA A 133 13.87 3.17 6.21
N LEU A 134 13.37 2.13 6.89
CA LEU A 134 12.33 2.24 7.92
C LEU A 134 12.75 3.21 9.03
N ASP A 135 13.96 3.04 9.57
CA ASP A 135 14.49 3.90 10.63
C ASP A 135 14.53 5.38 10.20
N LYS A 136 14.89 5.65 8.95
CA LYS A 136 14.89 7.02 8.40
C LYS A 136 13.49 7.62 8.30
N PHE A 137 12.46 6.82 7.99
CA PHE A 137 11.06 7.29 7.99
C PHE A 137 10.55 7.50 9.42
N LYS A 138 10.82 6.56 10.33
CA LYS A 138 10.43 6.66 11.75
C LYS A 138 11.06 7.85 12.44
N ALA A 139 12.36 8.09 12.22
CA ALA A 139 13.07 9.25 12.79
C ALA A 139 12.50 10.61 12.34
N ARG A 140 11.78 10.64 11.20
CA ARG A 140 11.11 11.85 10.69
C ARG A 140 9.64 11.94 11.11
N GLY A 141 9.12 10.95 11.86
CA GLY A 141 7.69 10.83 12.14
C GLY A 141 6.84 10.57 10.90
N GLN A 142 7.45 10.00 9.85
CA GLN A 142 6.83 9.81 8.54
C GLN A 142 6.42 8.35 8.28
N TRP A 143 6.11 7.56 9.31
CA TRP A 143 5.78 6.15 9.14
C TRP A 143 4.60 5.73 9.98
N CYS A 144 3.63 5.02 9.39
CA CYS A 144 2.43 4.55 10.09
C CYS A 144 2.14 3.05 9.93
N LEU A 145 2.89 2.30 9.10
CA LEU A 145 2.59 0.89 8.83
C LEU A 145 3.21 -0.09 9.85
N GLY A 146 3.93 0.44 10.84
CA GLY A 146 4.54 -0.34 11.93
C GLY A 146 5.90 -0.94 11.59
N GLU A 147 6.34 -1.89 12.41
CA GLU A 147 7.63 -2.58 12.23
C GLU A 147 7.62 -3.55 11.05
N LEU A 148 8.79 -3.73 10.42
CA LEU A 148 9.00 -4.77 9.41
C LEU A 148 9.46 -6.05 10.12
N LEU A 149 8.59 -7.04 10.17
CA LEU A 149 8.91 -8.35 10.77
C LEU A 149 9.59 -9.26 9.75
N GLU A 150 10.35 -10.25 10.23
CA GLU A 150 10.97 -11.26 9.38
C GLU A 150 9.90 -12.10 8.64
N GLY A 151 10.11 -12.36 7.34
CA GLY A 151 9.15 -13.08 6.49
C GLY A 151 7.84 -12.33 6.21
N HIS A 152 7.76 -11.06 6.61
CA HIS A 152 6.60 -10.20 6.40
C HIS A 152 6.90 -9.06 5.45
N GLU A 153 5.84 -8.54 4.86
CA GLU A 153 5.85 -7.35 4.03
C GLU A 153 4.77 -6.37 4.50
N TYR A 154 4.94 -5.10 4.18
CA TYR A 154 3.91 -4.10 4.43
C TYR A 154 2.78 -4.25 3.43
N LEU A 155 1.55 -4.09 3.92
CA LEU A 155 0.39 -3.92 3.06
C LEU A 155 0.03 -2.45 2.98
N ALA A 156 0.13 -1.88 1.79
CA ALA A 156 -0.28 -0.51 1.50
C ALA A 156 -1.44 -0.52 0.49
N LEU A 157 -2.57 0.07 0.88
CA LEU A 157 -3.75 0.25 0.02
C LEU A 157 -4.17 1.72 0.09
N PHE A 158 -4.48 2.30 -1.07
CA PHE A 158 -4.90 3.69 -1.16
C PHE A 158 -6.12 3.82 -2.07
N PRO A 159 -7.19 4.50 -1.64
CA PRO A 159 -8.19 4.97 -2.57
C PRO A 159 -7.57 6.01 -3.50
N VAL A 160 -7.93 5.96 -4.78
CA VAL A 160 -7.52 6.94 -5.79
C VAL A 160 -8.74 7.39 -6.55
N ALA A 161 -8.80 8.69 -6.87
CA ALA A 161 -9.83 9.19 -7.75
C ALA A 161 -9.61 8.59 -9.15
N PRO A 162 -10.67 8.07 -9.82
CA PRO A 162 -10.58 7.75 -11.23
C PRO A 162 -10.06 8.97 -11.98
N LEU A 163 -9.07 8.76 -12.84
CA LEU A 163 -8.50 9.85 -13.58
C LEU A 163 -9.54 10.31 -14.61
N SER A 164 -9.90 11.59 -14.53
CA SER A 164 -10.80 12.18 -15.54
C SER A 164 -10.15 12.02 -16.91
N PRO A 165 -10.89 11.57 -17.94
CA PRO A 165 -10.36 11.56 -19.29
C PRO A 165 -9.86 12.96 -19.64
N ILE A 166 -8.64 13.06 -20.16
CA ILE A 166 -8.18 14.30 -20.76
C ILE A 166 -9.07 14.53 -21.98
N SER A 167 -9.99 15.51 -21.90
CA SER A 167 -10.72 15.95 -23.08
C SER A 167 -9.75 16.70 -23.98
N PHE A 168 -9.37 16.08 -25.09
CA PHE A 168 -8.84 16.85 -26.21
C PHE A 168 -10.04 17.58 -26.82
N ALA A 169 -10.15 18.88 -26.58
CA ALA A 169 -11.00 19.71 -27.40
C ALA A 169 -10.44 19.66 -28.83
N GLU A 170 -11.29 19.29 -29.79
CA GLU A 170 -11.00 19.36 -31.23
C GLU A 170 -10.72 20.78 -31.69
#